data_AF-A0A1G7KGG3-F1
#
_entry.id   AF-A0A1G7KGG3-F1
#
_cell.length_a   1.000
_cell.length_b   1.000
_cell.length_c   1.000
_cell.angle_alpha   90.00
_cell.angle_beta   90.00
_cell.angle_gamma   90.00
#
_symmetry.space_group_name_H-M   'P 1'
#
loop_
_entity.id
_entity.type
_entity.pdbx_description
1 polymer ?
#
loop_
_entity_poly.entity_id
_entity_poly.type
_entity_poly.pdbx_seq_one_letter_code
_entity_poly.pdbx_strand_id
1 'polypeptide(L)'
;MMAIYGPLKLILDVIFFIMIVHIIMSWLINFNILNLRQPIVGQIWEGLNRLLEPIYRPIRNILPDTRPLDLAPLAVFIIIISLRDYILPTIFFG
;
A
#
# COMPACT_ATOMS: atom_id res chain seq x y z
N MET A 1 3.50 -27.62 -1.56
CA MET A 1 2.85 -26.36 -1.12
C MET A 1 3.71 -25.12 -1.39
N MET A 2 5.05 -25.18 -1.24
CA MET A 2 5.94 -24.03 -1.50
C MET A 2 5.82 -23.40 -2.90
N ALA A 3 5.52 -24.17 -3.94
CA ALA A 3 5.39 -23.67 -5.30
C ALA A 3 4.24 -22.65 -5.47
N ILE A 4 3.20 -22.69 -4.63
CA ILE A 4 2.08 -21.75 -4.66
C ILE A 4 2.28 -20.66 -3.59
N TYR A 5 2.70 -21.05 -2.39
CA TYR A 5 2.95 -20.12 -1.30
C TYR A 5 4.02 -19.07 -1.66
N GLY A 6 5.14 -19.48 -2.25
CA GLY A 6 6.26 -18.59 -2.56
C GLY A 6 5.87 -17.42 -3.46
N PRO A 7 5.30 -17.67 -4.65
CA PRO A 7 4.86 -16.59 -5.55
C PRO A 7 3.81 -15.66 -4.93
N LEU A 8 2.82 -16.21 -4.19
CA LEU A 8 1.81 -15.38 -3.52
C LEU A 8 2.43 -14.47 -2.45
N LYS A 9 3.32 -15.02 -1.62
CA LYS A 9 4.05 -14.25 -0.62
C LYS A 9 4.90 -13.16 -1.28
N LEU A 10 5.58 -13.48 -2.38
CA LEU A 10 6.40 -12.53 -3.13
C LEU A 10 5.55 -11.34 -3.62
N ILE A 11 4.36 -11.60 -4.18
CA ILE A 11 3.45 -10.54 -4.63
C ILE A 11 3.04 -9.65 -3.46
N LEU A 12 2.67 -10.25 -2.33
CA LEU A 12 2.30 -9.49 -1.12
C LEU A 12 3.49 -8.67 -0.58
N ASP A 13 4.71 -9.20 -0.62
CA ASP A 13 5.92 -8.48 -0.23
C ASP A 13 6.22 -7.28 -1.13
N VAL A 14 6.02 -7.43 -2.44
CA VAL A 14 6.18 -6.32 -3.39
C VAL A 14 5.14 -5.24 -3.14
N ILE A 15 3.86 -5.62 -2.98
CA ILE A 15 2.78 -4.67 -2.66
C ILE A 15 3.10 -3.96 -1.33
N PHE A 16 3.49 -4.71 -0.30
CA PHE A 16 3.87 -4.17 1.00
C PHE A 16 4.98 -3.12 0.87
N PHE A 17 6.04 -3.41 0.10
CA PHE A 17 7.14 -2.48 -0.11
C PHE A 17 6.68 -1.19 -0.83
N ILE A 18 5.90 -1.32 -1.91
CA ILE A 18 5.35 -0.17 -2.64
C ILE A 18 4.49 0.70 -1.72
N MET A 19 3.70 0.08 -0.85
CA MET A 19 2.89 0.78 0.14
C MET A 19 3.72 1.52 1.19
N ILE A 20 4.81 0.92 1.67
CA ILE A 20 5.76 1.62 2.56
C ILE A 20 6.30 2.89 1.88
N VAL A 21 6.75 2.78 0.62
CA VAL A 21 7.25 3.92 -0.13
C VAL A 21 6.16 5.00 -0.29
N HIS A 22 4.93 4.60 -0.60
CA HIS A 22 3.80 5.54 -0.73
C HIS A 22 3.47 6.25 0.59
N ILE A 23 3.42 5.53 1.71
CA ILE A 23 3.14 6.11 3.04
C ILE A 23 4.25 7.09 3.44
N ILE A 24 5.52 6.71 3.25
CA ILE A 24 6.65 7.60 3.54
C ILE A 24 6.58 8.85 2.65
N MET A 25 6.39 8.68 1.33
CA MET A 25 6.24 9.80 0.40
C MET A 25 5.08 10.73 0.82
N SER A 26 3.94 10.16 1.22
CA SER A 26 2.78 10.91 1.70
C SER A 26 3.12 11.77 2.91
N TRP A 27 3.84 11.23 3.90
CA TRP A 27 4.31 12.03 5.04
C TRP A 27 5.32 13.10 4.64
N LEU A 28 6.30 12.76 3.81
CA LEU A 28 7.30 13.73 3.35
C LEU A 28 6.66 14.90 2.59
N ILE A 29 5.64 14.65 1.77
CA ILE A 29 4.88 15.69 1.07
C ILE A 29 4.06 16.52 2.07
N ASN A 30 3.32 15.88 2.98
CA ASN A 30 2.48 16.57 3.97
C ASN A 30 3.30 17.46 4.93
N PHE A 31 4.51 17.02 5.31
CA PHE A 31 5.43 17.81 6.11
C PHE A 31 6.23 18.84 5.29
N ASN A 32 5.89 19.05 4.02
CA ASN A 32 6.58 19.97 3.09
C ASN A 32 8.08 19.68 2.92
N ILE A 33 8.50 18.44 3.16
CA ILE A 33 9.89 17.97 2.95
C ILE A 33 10.12 17.73 1.45
N LEU A 34 9.14 17.15 0.77
CA LEU A 34 9.16 16.94 -0.68
C LEU A 34 8.17 17.86 -1.40
N ASN A 35 8.61 18.44 -2.52
CA ASN A 35 7.80 19.35 -3.31
C ASN A 35 7.31 18.71 -4.60
N LEU A 36 5.99 18.54 -4.72
CA LEU A 36 5.34 17.97 -5.91
C LEU A 36 5.54 18.77 -7.20
N ARG A 37 5.93 20.04 -7.12
CA ARG A 37 6.27 20.86 -8.29
C ARG A 37 7.55 20.40 -8.98
N GLN A 38 8.39 19.63 -8.29
CA GLN A 38 9.59 19.05 -8.89
C GLN A 38 9.18 17.87 -9.78
N PRO A 39 9.52 17.84 -11.08
CA PRO A 39 9.01 16.84 -12.02
C PRO A 39 9.24 15.39 -11.57
N ILE A 40 10.42 15.10 -11.02
CA ILE A 40 10.78 13.75 -10.56
C ILE A 40 9.89 13.31 -9.38
N VAL A 41 9.71 14.18 -8.39
CA VAL A 41 8.89 13.88 -7.20
C VAL A 41 7.43 13.69 -7.60
N GLY A 42 6.91 14.60 -8.44
CA GLY A 42 5.54 14.52 -8.96
C GLY A 42 5.29 13.24 -9.77
N GLN A 43 6.21 12.86 -10.64
CA GLN A 43 6.10 11.64 -11.45
C GLN A 43 6.11 10.37 -10.58
N ILE A 44 7.00 10.30 -9.59
CA ILE A 44 7.03 9.16 -8.65
C ILE A 44 5.72 9.11 -7.86
N TRP A 45 5.27 10.25 -7.33
CA TRP A 45 4.03 10.32 -6.57
C TRP A 45 2.81 9.90 -7.40
N GLU A 46 2.71 10.39 -8.64
CA GLU A 46 1.63 10.01 -9.54
C GLU A 46 1.72 8.52 -9.94
N GLY A 47 2.92 8.02 -10.21
CA GLY A 47 3.15 6.61 -10.50
C GLY A 47 2.71 5.70 -9.35
N LEU A 48 3.11 6.01 -8.12
CA LEU A 48 2.71 5.27 -6.92
C LEU A 48 1.19 5.30 -6.73
N ASN A 49 0.56 6.47 -6.85
CA ASN A 49 -0.90 6.57 -6.73
C ASN A 49 -1.61 5.76 -7.80
N ARG A 50 -1.19 5.86 -9.07
CA ARG A 50 -1.81 5.09 -10.16
C ARG A 50 -1.68 3.58 -9.95
N LEU A 51 -0.56 3.11 -9.42
CA LEU A 51 -0.35 1.69 -9.11
C LEU A 51 -1.23 1.21 -7.94
N LEU A 52 -1.43 2.05 -6.93
CA LEU A 52 -2.16 1.69 -5.72
C LEU A 52 -3.66 2.00 -5.78
N GLU A 53 -4.10 2.89 -6.65
CA GLU A 53 -5.50 3.32 -6.80
C GLU A 53 -6.48 2.15 -7.00
N PRO A 54 -6.19 1.10 -7.80
CA PRO A 54 -7.08 -0.05 -7.92
C PRO A 54 -7.34 -0.78 -6.60
N ILE A 55 -6.38 -0.72 -5.67
CA ILE A 55 -6.46 -1.33 -4.35
C ILE A 55 -7.08 -0.37 -3.33
N TYR A 56 -6.71 0.91 -3.39
CA TYR A 56 -7.14 1.93 -2.44
C TYR A 56 -8.58 2.38 -2.67
N ARG A 57 -9.02 2.52 -3.93
CA ARG A 57 -10.34 3.03 -4.26
C ARG A 57 -11.48 2.17 -3.68
N PRO A 58 -11.47 0.83 -3.81
CA PRO A 58 -12.50 0.01 -3.17
C PRO A 58 -12.53 0.18 -1.65
N ILE A 59 -11.37 0.24 -1.01
CA ILE A 59 -11.28 0.39 0.45
C ILE A 59 -11.77 1.76 0.90
N ARG A 60 -11.43 2.82 0.15
CA ARG A 60 -11.90 4.18 0.43
C ARG A 60 -13.42 4.31 0.37
N ASN A 61 -14.10 3.55 -0.51
CA ASN A 61 -15.57 3.54 -0.59
C ASN A 61 -16.24 2.85 0.60
N ILE A 62 -15.51 1.98 1.32
CA ILE A 62 -16.02 1.26 2.49
C ILE A 62 -15.74 2.05 3.77
N LEU A 63 -14.64 2.79 3.80
CA LEU A 63 -14.30 3.65 4.92
C LEU A 63 -15.27 4.83 5.02
N PRO A 64 -15.60 5.29 6.24
CA PRO A 64 -16.30 6.56 6.42
C PRO A 64 -15.49 7.71 5.81
N ASP A 65 -16.15 8.83 5.51
CA ASP A 65 -15.52 9.99 4.86
C ASP A 65 -14.46 10.62 5.80
N THR A 66 -13.18 10.21 5.69
CA THR A 66 -12.11 10.55 6.65
C THR A 66 -11.42 11.89 6.40
N ARG A 67 -12.12 12.87 5.82
CA ARG A 67 -11.55 14.21 5.53
C ARG A 67 -10.81 14.77 6.77
N PRO A 68 -9.61 15.40 6.64
CA PRO A 68 -8.74 15.61 5.47
C PRO A 68 -7.68 14.50 5.26
N LEU A 69 -7.66 13.43 6.07
CA LEU A 69 -6.62 12.41 6.03
C LEU A 69 -7.13 11.15 5.31
N ASP A 70 -6.48 10.76 4.23
CA ASP A 70 -6.80 9.49 3.57
C ASP A 70 -6.30 8.32 4.42
N LEU A 71 -7.23 7.60 5.06
CA LEU A 71 -6.93 6.43 5.88
C LEU A 71 -6.85 5.13 5.05
N ALA A 72 -7.23 5.16 3.77
CA ALA A 72 -7.22 3.97 2.92
C ALA A 72 -5.84 3.29 2.84
N PRO A 73 -4.70 4.01 2.70
CA PRO A 73 -3.38 3.38 2.68
C PRO A 73 -3.08 2.58 3.96
N LEU A 74 -3.43 3.12 5.14
CA LEU A 74 -3.25 2.44 6.42
C LEU A 74 -4.13 1.19 6.55
N ALA A 75 -5.40 1.29 6.15
CA ALA A 75 -6.32 0.16 6.20
C ALA A 75 -5.84 -0.98 5.28
N VAL A 76 -5.43 -0.65 4.06
CA VAL A 76 -4.88 -1.63 3.11
C VAL A 76 -3.58 -2.23 3.66
N PHE A 77 -2.77 -1.44 4.36
CA PHE A 77 -1.49 -1.89 4.91
C PHE A 77 -1.70 -3.00 5.95
N ILE A 78 -2.69 -2.80 6.83
CA ILE A 78 -3.10 -3.81 7.81
C ILE A 78 -3.61 -5.07 7.10
N ILE A 79 -4.46 -4.93 6.08
CA ILE A 79 -4.97 -6.07 5.31
C ILE A 79 -3.83 -6.88 4.69
N ILE A 80 -2.84 -6.22 4.08
CA ILE A 80 -1.69 -6.89 3.47
C ILE A 80 -0.84 -7.62 4.52
N ILE A 81 -0.58 -7.00 5.69
CA ILE A 81 0.14 -7.66 6.78
C ILE A 81 -0.64 -8.89 7.27
N SER A 82 -1.94 -8.76 7.50
CA SER A 82 -2.79 -9.87 7.92
C SER A 82 -2.77 -11.02 6.92
N LEU A 83 -2.84 -10.70 5.62
CA LEU A 83 -2.77 -11.71 4.56
C LEU A 83 -1.39 -12.38 4.51
N ARG A 84 -0.32 -11.59 4.57
CA ARG A 84 1.05 -12.08 4.37
C ARG A 84 1.58 -12.87 5.56
N ASP A 85 1.40 -12.35 6.77
CA ASP A 85 2.12 -12.81 7.96
C ASP A 85 1.29 -13.76 8.82
N TYR A 86 -0.03 -13.78 8.64
CA TYR A 86 -0.94 -14.63 9.41
C TYR A 86 -1.73 -15.59 8.52
N ILE A 87 -2.55 -15.08 7.60
CA ILE A 87 -3.51 -15.91 6.85
C ILE A 87 -2.80 -16.87 5.89
N LEU A 88 -1.88 -16.36 5.06
CA LEU A 88 -1.19 -17.18 4.06
C LEU A 88 -0.34 -18.28 4.72
N PRO A 89 0.48 -18.03 5.76
CA PRO A 89 1.21 -19.08 6.45
C PRO A 89 0.28 -20.12 7.09
N THR A 90 -0.80 -19.69 7.75
CA THR A 90 -1.76 -20.62 8.38
C THR A 90 -2.45 -21.53 7.37
N ILE A 91 -2.81 -21.04 6.18
CA ILE A 91 -3.47 -21.88 5.15
C ILE A 91 -2.53 -22.95 4.57
N PHE A 92 -1.24 -22.63 4.41
CA PHE A 92 -0.30 -23.51 3.70
C PHE A 92 0.56 -24.40 4.62
N PHE A 93 0.70 -24.04 5.90
CA PHE A 93 1.55 -24.75 6.87
C PHE A 93 0.88 -25.01 8.22
N GLY A 94 -0.35 -24.52 8.41
CA GLY A 94 -1.18 -24.83 9.58
C GLY A 94 -1.94 -26.14 9.47
#